data_AF-A0A8T2ZQJ1-F1
#
_entry.id   AF-A0A8T2ZQJ1-F1
#
_cell.length_a   1.000
_cell.length_b   1.000
_cell.length_c   1.000
_cell.angle_alpha   90.00
_cell.angle_beta   90.00
_cell.angle_gamma   90.00
#
_symmetry.space_group_name_H-M   'P 1'
#
loop_
_entity.id
_entity.type
_entity.pdbx_description
1 polymer ?
#
loop_
_entity_poly.entity_id
_entity_poly.type
_entity_poly.pdbx_seq_one_letter_code
_entity_poly.pdbx_strand_id
1 'polypeptide(L)'
;VSEVSSRISRAGTLGLGKAVEVLDTLGSSITNLNPNIFASSGATKGNELGILAFEVANTVVKGSNLMQSLSIRSVSYLKEEVLPSEGVQNLISKDMDELLRIVAADKREELKIFSGEVVRFGNRCKDSQWHNLDRYFEKISRVQTPSKGLREEAESIIELLTILVQYTAELYHELQILDKMEQECQQREDAAASNQKGESPAMLRTEIRNQRKRIQNVKKKSLWSRSLEEVMEMFVDIVHFLILEIGNAYGSFDDSIQDKESVSNPTRLGPAGLSLHYANVVMQIDNL
;
A
#
# COMPACT_ATOMS: atom_id res chain seq x y z
N VAL A 1 1.43 -14.72 -37.47
CA VAL A 1 0.59 -13.76 -36.72
C VAL A 1 1.14 -13.70 -35.31
N SER A 2 2.22 -12.94 -35.16
CA SER A 2 3.06 -12.85 -33.97
C SER A 2 3.60 -11.43 -34.00
N GLU A 3 3.11 -10.55 -33.12
CA GLU A 3 3.75 -9.25 -32.79
C GLU A 3 3.01 -8.40 -31.73
N VAL A 4 1.84 -8.81 -31.22
CA VAL A 4 1.04 -7.92 -30.33
C VAL A 4 1.13 -8.29 -28.84
N SER A 5 1.61 -9.48 -28.46
CA SER A 5 1.70 -9.89 -27.05
C SER A 5 3.01 -9.56 -26.31
N SER A 6 4.06 -9.10 -27.00
CA SER A 6 5.38 -8.88 -26.37
C SER A 6 5.63 -7.44 -25.86
N ARG A 7 4.70 -6.50 -26.04
CA ARG A 7 4.90 -5.09 -25.64
C ARG A 7 4.17 -4.65 -24.36
N ILE A 8 3.29 -5.48 -23.81
CA ILE A 8 2.54 -5.17 -22.57
C ILE A 8 3.30 -5.63 -21.32
N SER A 9 4.19 -6.62 -21.44
CA SER A 9 4.96 -7.17 -20.30
C SER A 9 6.12 -6.30 -19.80
N ARG A 10 6.49 -5.22 -20.50
CA ARG A 10 7.60 -4.34 -20.11
C ARG A 10 7.19 -2.90 -19.71
N ALA A 11 5.90 -2.64 -19.52
CA ALA A 11 5.37 -1.32 -19.12
C ALA A 11 4.78 -1.27 -17.70
N GLY A 12 4.50 -2.43 -17.07
CA GLY A 12 3.83 -2.52 -15.77
C GLY A 12 4.75 -2.36 -14.54
N THR A 13 6.04 -2.69 -14.67
CA THR A 13 7.04 -2.54 -13.60
C THR A 13 7.67 -1.14 -13.55
N LEU A 14 7.51 -0.34 -14.62
CA LEU A 14 7.91 1.07 -14.65
C LEU A 14 6.82 2.03 -14.10
N GLY A 15 5.59 1.55 -13.91
CA GLY A 15 4.44 2.35 -13.45
C GLY A 15 4.37 2.57 -11.94
N LEU A 16 4.84 1.62 -11.13
CA LEU A 16 4.87 1.76 -9.67
C LEU A 16 6.00 2.70 -9.20
N GLY A 17 7.17 2.63 -9.86
CA GLY A 17 8.27 3.57 -9.62
C GLY A 17 7.92 5.01 -10.00
N LYS A 18 7.10 5.19 -11.05
CA LYS A 18 6.55 6.49 -11.41
C LYS A 18 5.50 7.00 -10.42
N ALA A 19 4.76 6.17 -9.69
CA ALA A 19 3.87 6.67 -8.63
C ALA A 19 4.65 7.30 -7.45
N VAL A 20 5.87 6.82 -7.21
CA VAL A 20 6.82 7.40 -6.24
C VAL A 20 7.48 8.68 -6.78
N GLU A 21 7.73 8.76 -8.09
CA GLU A 21 8.33 9.93 -8.78
C GLU A 21 7.30 11.04 -9.14
N VAL A 22 6.00 10.70 -9.24
CA VAL A 22 4.90 11.61 -9.61
C VAL A 22 4.41 12.47 -8.43
N LEU A 23 4.86 12.19 -7.20
CA LEU A 23 4.75 13.14 -6.08
C LEU A 23 5.61 14.40 -6.29
N ASP A 24 6.59 14.37 -7.20
CA ASP A 24 7.52 15.49 -7.41
C ASP A 24 7.28 16.32 -8.68
N THR A 25 6.42 15.93 -9.64
CA THR A 25 6.23 16.77 -10.84
C THR A 25 4.90 16.54 -11.57
N LEU A 26 4.07 17.59 -11.65
CA LEU A 26 2.89 17.78 -12.54
C LEU A 26 1.64 16.97 -12.14
N GLY A 27 0.49 17.56 -11.83
CA GLY A 27 0.01 18.85 -12.34
C GLY A 27 -0.27 18.79 -13.85
N SER A 28 -1.25 17.98 -14.30
CA SER A 28 -2.11 18.31 -15.46
C SER A 28 -3.20 17.24 -15.74
N SER A 29 -4.44 17.58 -15.37
CA SER A 29 -5.75 17.24 -15.98
C SER A 29 -6.16 15.79 -16.33
N ILE A 30 -7.35 15.40 -15.85
CA ILE A 30 -8.62 15.06 -16.58
C ILE A 30 -9.52 14.34 -15.57
N THR A 31 -10.54 14.98 -14.97
CA THR A 31 -11.94 15.12 -15.45
C THR A 31 -12.60 13.84 -15.93
N ASN A 32 -13.37 13.21 -15.01
CA ASN A 32 -14.64 12.50 -15.19
C ASN A 32 -14.66 11.16 -14.44
N LEU A 33 -14.98 11.23 -13.15
CA LEU A 33 -15.56 10.10 -12.43
C LEU A 33 -16.87 10.56 -11.80
N ASN A 34 -17.90 9.75 -11.99
CA ASN A 34 -19.29 9.99 -11.63
C ASN A 34 -19.41 10.32 -10.11
N PRO A 35 -19.91 11.51 -9.73
CA PRO A 35 -19.94 11.93 -8.33
C PRO A 35 -20.95 11.17 -7.46
N ASN A 36 -21.83 10.34 -8.04
CA ASN A 36 -22.92 9.67 -7.33
C ASN A 36 -22.50 8.43 -6.52
N ILE A 37 -21.24 7.99 -6.55
CA ILE A 37 -20.72 6.93 -5.67
C ILE A 37 -20.32 7.48 -4.29
N PHE A 38 -20.14 8.81 -4.17
CA PHE A 38 -19.69 9.46 -2.93
C PHE A 38 -20.82 9.82 -1.96
N ALA A 39 -22.07 9.47 -2.28
CA ALA A 39 -23.23 9.75 -1.45
C ALA A 39 -23.65 8.50 -0.66
N SER A 40 -22.82 8.11 0.32
CA SER A 40 -23.30 7.36 1.48
C SER A 40 -23.45 8.34 2.65
N SER A 41 -24.62 8.28 3.24
CA SER A 41 -25.28 9.26 4.08
C SER A 41 -24.70 9.46 5.48
N GLY A 42 -24.75 10.72 5.95
CA GLY A 42 -24.87 11.04 7.38
C GLY A 42 -23.58 11.54 8.02
N ALA A 43 -23.44 12.87 8.12
CA ALA A 43 -22.41 13.52 8.92
C ALA A 43 -22.56 13.16 10.41
N THR A 44 -21.92 12.07 10.84
CA THR A 44 -21.56 11.89 12.25
C THR A 44 -20.31 12.71 12.51
N LYS A 45 -20.54 14.01 12.80
CA LYS A 45 -19.51 14.96 13.19
C LYS A 45 -18.84 14.46 14.49
N GLY A 46 -17.84 13.59 14.36
CA GLY A 46 -17.20 12.87 15.47
C GLY A 46 -16.70 11.45 15.17
N ASN A 47 -16.96 10.89 13.97
CA ASN A 47 -16.45 9.57 13.56
C ASN A 47 -15.50 9.64 12.34
N GLU A 48 -15.23 10.84 11.82
CA GLU A 48 -14.32 11.03 10.69
C GLU A 48 -12.86 10.71 11.09
N LEU A 49 -12.08 10.13 10.18
CA LEU A 49 -10.66 9.85 10.36
C LEU A 49 -9.86 11.12 10.68
N GLY A 50 -10.21 12.25 10.04
CA GLY A 50 -9.49 13.51 10.21
C GLY A 50 -8.00 13.34 9.86
N ILE A 51 -7.12 13.70 10.79
CA ILE A 51 -5.65 13.58 10.61
C ILE A 51 -5.19 12.13 10.40
N LEU A 52 -5.94 11.14 10.92
CA LEU A 52 -5.63 9.72 10.77
C LEU A 52 -5.69 9.26 9.31
N ALA A 53 -6.38 10.01 8.45
CA ALA A 53 -6.49 9.74 7.02
C ALA A 53 -5.13 9.59 6.32
N PHE A 54 -4.10 10.34 6.74
CA PHE A 54 -2.76 10.24 6.14
C PHE A 54 -2.05 8.95 6.52
N GLU A 55 -2.24 8.48 7.76
CA GLU A 55 -1.68 7.20 8.22
C GLU A 55 -2.38 6.01 7.54
N VAL A 56 -3.71 6.10 7.43
CA VAL A 56 -4.52 5.13 6.70
C VAL A 56 -4.12 5.11 5.22
N ALA A 57 -3.87 6.26 4.60
CA ALA A 57 -3.43 6.33 3.21
C ALA A 57 -2.12 5.59 2.97
N ASN A 58 -1.13 5.75 3.87
CA ASN A 58 0.12 4.99 3.80
C ASN A 58 -0.12 3.47 3.92
N THR A 59 -1.08 3.07 4.76
CA THR A 59 -1.45 1.66 4.95
C THR A 59 -2.11 1.08 3.69
N VAL A 60 -3.00 1.84 3.04
CA VAL A 60 -3.58 1.48 1.74
C VAL A 60 -2.49 1.24 0.70
N VAL A 61 -1.48 2.12 0.61
CA VAL A 61 -0.38 1.97 -0.35
C VAL A 61 0.40 0.67 -0.11
N LYS A 62 0.66 0.30 1.15
CA LYS A 62 1.30 -0.99 1.49
C LYS A 62 0.45 -2.17 1.04
N GLY A 63 -0.86 -2.14 1.31
CA GLY A 63 -1.80 -3.16 0.86
C GLY A 63 -1.84 -3.29 -0.67
N SER A 64 -1.90 -2.15 -1.37
CA SER A 64 -1.90 -2.09 -2.84
C SER A 64 -0.63 -2.67 -3.45
N ASN A 65 0.54 -2.29 -2.93
CA ASN A 65 1.83 -2.82 -3.38
C ASN A 65 1.92 -4.34 -3.18
N LEU A 66 1.47 -4.83 -2.03
CA LEU A 66 1.45 -6.26 -1.73
C LEU A 66 0.49 -7.00 -2.69
N MET A 67 -0.73 -6.49 -2.90
CA MET A 67 -1.67 -7.05 -3.88
C MET A 67 -1.09 -7.09 -5.29
N GLN A 68 -0.44 -6.01 -5.73
CA GLN A 68 0.20 -5.96 -7.05
C GLN A 68 1.34 -6.97 -7.19
N SER A 69 2.11 -7.19 -6.12
CA SER A 69 3.16 -8.23 -6.09
C SER A 69 2.60 -9.65 -6.22
N LEU A 70 1.32 -9.84 -5.84
CA LEU A 70 0.56 -11.09 -5.97
C LEU A 70 -0.34 -11.14 -7.21
N SER A 71 -0.23 -10.16 -8.12
CA SER A 71 -0.94 -10.23 -9.40
C SER A 71 -0.49 -11.46 -10.20
N ILE A 72 -1.39 -12.01 -11.02
CA ILE A 72 -1.09 -13.19 -11.87
C ILE A 72 0.21 -12.97 -12.65
N ARG A 73 0.38 -11.77 -13.23
CA ARG A 73 1.57 -11.41 -13.98
C ARG A 73 2.84 -11.39 -13.13
N SER A 74 2.78 -10.80 -11.93
CA SER A 74 3.93 -10.74 -11.02
C SER A 74 4.33 -12.14 -10.55
N VAL A 75 3.35 -12.97 -10.18
CA VAL A 75 3.58 -14.35 -9.75
C VAL A 75 4.15 -15.21 -10.87
N SER A 76 3.58 -15.15 -12.09
CA SER A 76 4.11 -15.86 -13.26
C SER A 76 5.53 -15.42 -13.59
N TYR A 77 5.79 -14.10 -13.65
CA TYR A 77 7.13 -13.59 -13.92
C TYR A 77 8.16 -14.06 -12.87
N LEU A 78 7.79 -14.04 -11.59
CA LEU A 78 8.65 -14.54 -10.52
C LEU A 78 8.96 -16.03 -10.72
N LYS A 79 7.94 -16.85 -10.97
CA LYS A 79 8.09 -18.32 -11.09
C LYS A 79 8.80 -18.78 -12.37
N GLU A 80 8.54 -18.11 -13.49
CA GLU A 80 8.98 -18.56 -14.82
C GLU A 80 10.31 -17.93 -15.23
N GLU A 81 10.61 -16.71 -14.77
CA GLU A 81 11.79 -15.96 -15.22
C GLU A 81 12.81 -15.73 -14.09
N VAL A 82 12.36 -15.29 -12.91
CA VAL A 82 13.26 -14.87 -11.83
C VAL A 82 13.81 -16.08 -11.07
N LEU A 83 12.94 -16.95 -10.56
CA LEU A 83 13.37 -18.11 -9.78
C LEU A 83 14.25 -19.10 -10.57
N PRO A 84 13.97 -19.40 -11.85
CA PRO A 84 14.82 -20.28 -12.65
C PRO A 84 16.11 -19.64 -13.15
N SER A 85 16.32 -18.33 -12.93
CA SER A 85 17.51 -17.64 -13.39
C SER A 85 18.77 -18.22 -12.76
N GLU A 86 19.85 -18.28 -13.54
CA GLU A 86 21.13 -18.85 -13.09
C GLU A 86 21.64 -18.18 -11.80
N GLY A 87 21.46 -16.87 -11.66
CA GLY A 87 21.85 -16.12 -10.46
C GLY A 87 21.11 -16.61 -9.21
N VAL A 88 19.79 -16.76 -9.27
CA VAL A 88 19.00 -17.25 -8.13
C VAL A 88 19.33 -18.71 -7.83
N GLN A 89 19.43 -19.54 -8.86
CA GLN A 89 19.70 -20.97 -8.75
C GLN A 89 21.10 -21.26 -8.15
N ASN A 90 22.10 -20.45 -8.49
CA ASN A 90 23.46 -20.61 -8.00
C ASN A 90 23.69 -19.98 -6.62
N LEU A 91 23.03 -18.85 -6.31
CA LEU A 91 23.25 -18.11 -5.06
C LEU A 91 22.34 -18.52 -3.91
N ILE A 92 21.14 -19.04 -4.20
CA ILE A 92 20.11 -19.31 -3.18
C ILE A 92 19.83 -20.80 -3.09
N SER A 93 19.21 -21.38 -4.11
CA SER A 93 18.95 -22.82 -4.17
C SER A 93 18.59 -23.27 -5.58
N LYS A 94 18.94 -24.52 -5.89
CA LYS A 94 18.47 -25.21 -7.10
C LYS A 94 17.10 -25.88 -6.90
N ASP A 95 16.65 -25.98 -5.66
CA ASP A 95 15.35 -26.55 -5.31
C ASP A 95 14.27 -25.47 -5.43
N MET A 96 13.39 -25.61 -6.41
CA MET A 96 12.28 -24.68 -6.64
C MET A 96 11.29 -24.65 -5.48
N ASP A 97 11.10 -25.76 -4.76
CA ASP A 97 10.20 -25.81 -3.60
C ASP A 97 10.81 -25.04 -2.42
N GLU A 98 12.13 -25.10 -2.23
CA GLU A 98 12.84 -24.25 -1.27
C GLU A 98 12.71 -22.77 -1.63
N LEU A 99 12.91 -22.41 -2.90
CA LEU A 99 12.77 -21.02 -3.36
C LEU A 99 11.35 -20.47 -3.17
N LEU A 100 10.32 -21.26 -3.51
CA LEU A 100 8.93 -20.88 -3.32
C LEU A 100 8.59 -20.71 -1.83
N ARG A 101 9.15 -21.55 -0.94
CA ARG A 101 8.98 -21.43 0.51
C ARG A 101 9.61 -20.15 1.06
N ILE A 102 10.78 -19.76 0.56
CA ILE A 102 11.44 -18.48 0.91
C ILE A 102 10.55 -17.31 0.49
N VAL A 103 10.10 -17.29 -0.77
CA VAL A 103 9.19 -16.23 -1.27
C VAL A 103 7.90 -16.17 -0.46
N ALA A 104 7.30 -17.31 -0.14
CA ALA A 104 6.10 -17.37 0.68
C ALA A 104 6.33 -16.77 2.07
N ALA A 105 7.47 -17.06 2.70
CA ALA A 105 7.84 -16.51 4.00
C ALA A 105 8.01 -14.98 3.93
N ASP A 106 8.71 -14.47 2.92
CA ASP A 106 8.91 -13.02 2.71
C ASP A 106 7.57 -12.31 2.50
N LYS A 107 6.69 -12.87 1.67
CA LYS A 107 5.34 -12.31 1.41
C LYS A 107 4.46 -12.33 2.67
N ARG A 108 4.57 -13.35 3.52
CA ARG A 108 3.86 -13.40 4.81
C ARG A 108 4.37 -12.35 5.78
N GLU A 109 5.66 -12.04 5.78
CA GLU A 109 6.20 -10.96 6.62
C GLU A 109 5.74 -9.58 6.13
N GLU A 110 5.71 -9.34 4.81
CA GLU A 110 5.09 -8.14 4.24
C GLU A 110 3.60 -8.01 4.66
N LEU A 111 2.85 -9.11 4.58
CA LEU A 111 1.45 -9.16 5.02
C LEU A 111 1.30 -8.91 6.53
N LYS A 112 2.22 -9.40 7.35
CA LYS A 112 2.21 -9.18 8.80
C LYS A 112 2.37 -7.70 9.15
N ILE A 113 3.18 -6.95 8.40
CA ILE A 113 3.31 -5.50 8.58
C ILE A 113 1.97 -4.82 8.27
N PHE A 114 1.37 -5.12 7.11
CA PHE A 114 0.09 -4.54 6.71
C PHE A 114 -1.04 -4.92 7.68
N SER A 115 -1.23 -6.21 7.95
CA SER A 115 -2.27 -6.70 8.87
C SER A 115 -2.07 -6.20 10.31
N GLY A 116 -0.82 -5.99 10.76
CA GLY A 116 -0.53 -5.39 12.06
C GLY A 116 -1.04 -3.95 12.17
N GLU A 117 -0.93 -3.16 11.10
CA GLU A 117 -1.52 -1.80 11.05
C GLU A 117 -3.05 -1.85 11.06
N VAL A 118 -3.65 -2.79 10.32
CA VAL A 118 -5.10 -3.05 10.30
C VAL A 118 -5.60 -3.42 11.70
N VAL A 119 -4.94 -4.34 12.41
CA VAL A 119 -5.31 -4.71 13.80
C VAL A 119 -5.24 -3.49 14.72
N ARG A 120 -4.18 -2.68 14.61
CA ARG A 120 -4.03 -1.47 15.42
C ARG A 120 -5.12 -0.45 15.14
N PHE A 121 -5.54 -0.28 13.89
CA PHE A 121 -6.68 0.56 13.54
C PHE A 121 -7.99 -0.01 14.07
N GLY A 122 -8.23 -1.31 13.89
CA GLY A 122 -9.41 -1.99 14.39
C GLY A 122 -9.60 -1.82 15.90
N ASN A 123 -8.52 -1.97 16.69
CA ASN A 123 -8.54 -1.74 18.14
C ASN A 123 -8.84 -0.28 18.55
N ARG A 124 -8.84 0.68 17.61
CA ARG A 124 -9.25 2.07 17.83
C ARG A 124 -10.69 2.35 17.39
N CYS A 125 -11.35 1.42 16.71
CA CYS A 125 -12.76 1.55 16.34
C CYS A 125 -13.65 1.62 17.57
N LYS A 126 -14.79 2.31 17.43
CA LYS A 126 -15.80 2.38 18.48
C LYS A 126 -16.54 1.06 18.62
N ASP A 127 -16.72 0.36 17.50
CA ASP A 127 -17.32 -0.95 17.49
C ASP A 127 -16.29 -2.03 17.83
N SER A 128 -16.59 -2.81 18.87
CA SER A 128 -15.77 -3.92 19.34
C SER A 128 -15.63 -5.07 18.34
N GLN A 129 -16.49 -5.15 17.31
CA GLN A 129 -16.37 -6.18 16.28
C GLN A 129 -15.04 -6.12 15.52
N TRP A 130 -14.44 -4.93 15.44
CA TRP A 130 -13.14 -4.69 14.78
C TRP A 130 -11.94 -4.89 15.71
N HIS A 131 -12.16 -5.27 16.97
CA HIS A 131 -11.08 -5.45 17.94
C HIS A 131 -10.53 -6.87 17.87
N ASN A 132 -9.25 -7.04 18.20
CA ASN A 132 -8.55 -8.33 18.25
C ASN A 132 -8.61 -9.13 16.93
N LEU A 133 -8.51 -8.42 15.79
CA LEU A 133 -8.52 -9.02 14.45
C LEU A 133 -7.33 -9.96 14.20
N ASP A 134 -6.27 -9.89 15.00
CA ASP A 134 -5.14 -10.82 14.98
C ASP A 134 -5.61 -12.28 15.09
N ARG A 135 -6.55 -12.56 16.02
CA ARG A 135 -7.13 -13.89 16.21
C ARG A 135 -7.96 -14.35 15.01
N TYR A 136 -8.64 -13.40 14.37
CA TYR A 136 -9.46 -13.67 13.19
C TYR A 136 -8.57 -14.03 11.99
N PHE A 137 -7.53 -13.23 11.73
CA PHE A 137 -6.56 -13.49 10.66
C PHE A 137 -5.80 -14.80 10.86
N GLU A 138 -5.39 -15.13 12.10
CA GLU A 138 -4.77 -16.42 12.41
C GLU A 138 -5.72 -17.59 12.09
N LYS A 139 -7.00 -17.48 12.45
CA LYS A 139 -8.00 -18.52 12.16
C LYS A 139 -8.17 -18.74 10.65
N ILE A 140 -8.26 -17.67 9.86
CA ILE A 140 -8.39 -17.77 8.40
C ILE A 140 -7.15 -18.40 7.78
N SER A 141 -5.96 -18.07 8.28
CA SER A 141 -4.70 -18.62 7.76
C SER A 141 -4.65 -20.16 7.79
N ARG A 142 -5.38 -20.77 8.73
CA ARG A 142 -5.52 -22.22 8.91
C ARG A 142 -6.62 -22.84 8.05
N VAL A 143 -7.61 -22.05 7.64
CA VAL A 143 -8.79 -22.51 6.89
C VAL A 143 -8.68 -21.97 5.46
N GLN A 144 -7.86 -22.61 4.63
CA GLN A 144 -7.75 -22.29 3.21
C GLN A 144 -8.96 -22.85 2.45
N THR A 145 -10.06 -22.11 2.44
CA THR A 145 -11.18 -22.38 1.53
C THR A 145 -11.00 -21.57 0.26
N PRO A 146 -10.88 -22.20 -0.92
CA PRO A 146 -10.89 -21.47 -2.18
C PRO A 146 -12.27 -20.81 -2.35
N SER A 147 -12.32 -19.48 -2.34
CA SER A 147 -13.54 -18.73 -2.64
C SER A 147 -13.39 -18.02 -3.97
N LYS A 148 -14.32 -18.31 -4.88
CA LYS A 148 -14.36 -17.75 -6.23
C LYS A 148 -15.02 -16.36 -6.16
N GLY A 149 -14.33 -15.31 -6.62
CA GLY A 149 -14.82 -13.92 -6.61
C GLY A 149 -14.09 -12.97 -5.66
N LEU A 150 -13.31 -13.48 -4.70
CA LEU A 150 -12.59 -12.64 -3.73
C LEU A 150 -11.55 -11.73 -4.37
N ARG A 151 -10.95 -12.16 -5.49
CA ARG A 151 -9.95 -11.38 -6.21
C ARG A 151 -10.56 -10.13 -6.82
N GLU A 152 -11.66 -10.29 -7.55
CA GLU A 152 -12.35 -9.18 -8.21
C GLU A 152 -12.91 -8.18 -7.20
N GLU A 153 -13.41 -8.68 -6.07
CA GLU A 153 -13.86 -7.86 -4.94
C GLU A 153 -12.70 -7.08 -4.31
N ALA A 154 -11.60 -7.76 -3.96
CA ALA A 154 -10.42 -7.10 -3.41
C ALA A 154 -9.80 -6.08 -4.38
N GLU A 155 -9.77 -6.39 -5.68
CA GLU A 155 -9.31 -5.50 -6.75
C GLU A 155 -10.19 -4.23 -6.82
N SER A 156 -11.52 -4.37 -6.75
CA SER A 156 -12.44 -3.23 -6.69
C SER A 156 -12.26 -2.38 -5.43
N ILE A 157 -12.11 -3.03 -4.27
CA ILE A 157 -11.90 -2.37 -2.98
C ILE A 157 -10.58 -1.56 -3.00
N ILE A 158 -9.48 -2.16 -3.48
CA ILE A 158 -8.19 -1.47 -3.51
C ILE A 158 -8.16 -0.32 -4.51
N GLU A 159 -8.87 -0.44 -5.65
CA GLU A 159 -9.05 0.66 -6.60
C GLU A 159 -9.79 1.84 -5.95
N LEU A 160 -10.89 1.57 -5.23
CA LEU A 160 -11.61 2.59 -4.48
C LEU A 160 -10.73 3.27 -3.43
N LEU A 161 -10.02 2.49 -2.61
CA LEU A 161 -9.11 3.01 -1.60
C LEU A 161 -7.99 3.86 -2.23
N THR A 162 -7.47 3.44 -3.39
CA THR A 162 -6.44 4.20 -4.13
C THR A 162 -6.97 5.56 -4.60
N ILE A 163 -8.23 5.64 -5.07
CA ILE A 163 -8.87 6.92 -5.40
C ILE A 163 -8.97 7.81 -4.16
N LEU A 164 -9.35 7.26 -3.01
CA LEU A 164 -9.43 8.01 -1.75
C LEU A 164 -8.05 8.49 -1.28
N VAL A 165 -7.00 7.68 -1.46
CA VAL A 165 -5.60 8.07 -1.22
C VAL A 165 -5.19 9.23 -2.11
N GLN A 166 -5.54 9.22 -3.40
CA GLN A 166 -5.22 10.31 -4.32
C GLN A 166 -5.82 11.65 -3.85
N TYR A 167 -7.09 11.67 -3.43
CA TYR A 167 -7.71 12.86 -2.85
C TYR A 167 -7.08 13.25 -1.50
N THR A 168 -6.56 12.28 -0.75
CA THR A 168 -5.88 12.55 0.53
C THR A 168 -4.50 13.18 0.28
N ALA A 169 -3.80 12.79 -0.79
CA ALA A 169 -2.57 13.45 -1.22
C ALA A 169 -2.84 14.88 -1.72
N GLU A 170 -3.89 15.07 -2.52
CA GLU A 170 -4.34 16.41 -2.93
C GLU A 170 -4.65 17.28 -1.70
N LEU A 171 -5.33 16.72 -0.68
CA LEU A 171 -5.61 17.42 0.56
C LEU A 171 -4.33 17.88 1.27
N TYR A 172 -3.29 17.06 1.31
CA TYR A 172 -2.00 17.41 1.90
C TYR A 172 -1.41 18.65 1.22
N HIS A 173 -1.36 18.67 -0.11
CA HIS A 173 -0.84 19.80 -0.88
C HIS A 173 -1.68 21.07 -0.70
N GLU A 174 -3.01 20.95 -0.75
CA GLU A 174 -3.91 22.09 -0.56
C GLU A 174 -3.76 22.72 0.84
N LEU A 175 -3.49 21.90 1.87
CA LEU A 175 -3.19 22.37 3.22
C LEU A 175 -1.84 23.10 3.28
N GLN A 176 -0.80 22.59 2.61
CA GLN A 176 0.51 23.27 2.52
C GLN A 176 0.41 24.62 1.80
N ILE A 177 -0.35 24.68 0.71
CA ILE A 177 -0.60 25.93 -0.02
C ILE A 177 -1.28 26.95 0.90
N LEU A 178 -2.30 26.51 1.66
CA LEU A 178 -2.99 27.38 2.61
C LEU A 178 -2.05 27.92 3.70
N ASP A 179 -1.22 27.06 4.29
CA ASP A 179 -0.24 27.45 5.32
C ASP A 179 0.71 28.54 4.80
N LYS A 180 1.27 28.33 3.60
CA LYS A 180 2.14 29.32 2.95
C LYS A 180 1.41 30.65 2.68
N MET A 181 0.18 30.59 2.19
CA MET A 181 -0.64 31.80 1.97
C MET A 181 -0.95 32.56 3.26
N GLU A 182 -1.23 31.84 4.34
CA GLU A 182 -1.51 32.45 5.65
C GLU A 182 -0.25 33.13 6.23
N GLN A 183 0.93 32.52 6.06
CA GLN A 183 2.21 33.13 6.43
C GLN A 183 2.51 34.40 5.61
N GLU A 184 2.31 34.37 4.30
CA GLU A 184 2.47 35.55 3.44
C GLU A 184 1.49 36.67 3.80
N CYS A 185 0.25 36.32 4.19
CA CYS A 185 -0.73 37.30 4.69
C CYS A 185 -0.24 37.97 5.97
N GLN A 186 0.23 37.18 6.94
CA GLN A 186 0.70 37.69 8.21
C GLN A 186 1.90 38.63 8.03
N GLN A 187 2.89 38.24 7.21
CA GLN A 187 4.05 39.08 6.91
C GLN A 187 3.68 40.41 6.26
N ARG A 188 2.69 40.42 5.35
CA ARG A 188 2.21 41.65 4.71
C ARG A 188 1.43 42.53 5.67
N GLU A 189 0.68 41.95 6.60
CA GLU A 189 -0.03 42.69 7.65
C GLU A 189 0.96 43.36 8.61
N ASP A 190 2.02 42.64 9.01
CA ASP A 190 3.09 43.17 9.86
C ASP A 190 3.89 44.28 9.14
N ALA A 191 4.18 44.11 7.84
CA ALA A 191 4.85 45.11 7.03
C ALA A 191 3.98 46.37 6.78
N ALA A 192 2.67 46.21 6.59
CA ALA A 192 1.72 47.31 6.44
C ALA A 192 1.59 48.14 7.73
N ALA A 193 1.70 47.51 8.91
CA ALA A 193 1.78 48.20 10.19
C ALA A 193 3.06 49.06 10.34
N SER A 194 4.09 48.80 9.54
CA SER A 194 5.39 49.50 9.54
C SER A 194 5.54 50.61 8.48
N ASN A 195 4.43 51.12 7.91
CA ASN A 195 4.34 52.25 6.96
C ASN A 195 4.82 52.03 5.50
N GLN A 196 4.88 50.79 4.99
CA GLN A 196 5.08 50.57 3.55
C GLN A 196 3.75 50.25 2.84
N LYS A 197 3.33 51.19 1.99
CA LYS A 197 2.14 51.12 1.13
C LYS A 197 2.29 49.96 0.14
N GLY A 198 1.50 48.91 0.34
CA GLY A 198 1.42 47.74 -0.54
C GLY A 198 -0.03 47.30 -0.74
N GLU A 199 -0.31 46.67 -1.88
CA GLU A 199 -1.66 46.32 -2.38
C GLU A 199 -2.57 45.55 -1.39
N SER A 200 -3.87 45.66 -1.65
CA SER A 200 -4.99 45.37 -0.75
C SER A 200 -4.89 44.04 0.02
N PRO A 201 -4.65 44.04 1.35
CA PRO A 201 -4.73 42.84 2.20
C PRO A 201 -6.10 42.15 2.10
N ALA A 202 -7.14 42.86 1.66
CA ALA A 202 -8.46 42.28 1.44
C ALA A 202 -8.49 41.24 0.30
N MET A 203 -7.67 41.41 -0.76
CA MET A 203 -7.60 40.46 -1.88
C MET A 203 -6.96 39.13 -1.45
N LEU A 204 -5.89 39.19 -0.67
CA LEU A 204 -5.23 37.99 -0.15
C LEU A 204 -6.15 37.24 0.84
N ARG A 205 -6.87 37.99 1.69
CA ARG A 205 -7.92 37.43 2.57
C ARG A 205 -9.10 36.80 1.81
N THR A 206 -9.47 37.31 0.63
CA THR A 206 -10.46 36.64 -0.23
C THR A 206 -9.93 35.32 -0.78
N GLU A 207 -8.66 35.27 -1.19
CA GLU A 207 -8.08 34.06 -1.76
C GLU A 207 -7.87 32.96 -0.70
N ILE A 208 -7.46 33.32 0.53
CA ILE A 208 -7.43 32.38 1.67
C ILE A 208 -8.82 31.77 1.93
N ARG A 209 -9.89 32.58 1.84
CA ARG A 209 -11.26 32.06 1.99
C ARG A 209 -11.65 31.11 0.87
N ASN A 210 -11.24 31.39 -0.37
CA ASN A 210 -11.46 30.49 -1.50
C ASN A 210 -10.68 29.18 -1.33
N GLN A 211 -9.43 29.25 -0.90
CA GLN A 211 -8.58 28.10 -0.61
C GLN A 211 -9.19 27.20 0.49
N ARG A 212 -9.68 27.80 1.58
CA ARG A 212 -10.38 27.05 2.64
C ARG A 212 -11.64 26.33 2.12
N LYS A 213 -12.38 26.92 1.16
CA LYS A 213 -13.51 26.26 0.51
C LYS A 213 -13.05 25.07 -0.37
N ARG A 214 -11.94 25.22 -1.11
CA ARG A 214 -11.33 24.12 -1.88
C ARG A 214 -10.95 22.96 -0.95
N ILE A 215 -10.23 23.24 0.13
CA ILE A 215 -9.87 22.23 1.14
C ILE A 215 -11.09 21.52 1.71
N GLN A 216 -12.16 22.25 2.04
CA GLN A 216 -13.42 21.63 2.52
C GLN A 216 -14.04 20.68 1.50
N ASN A 217 -13.93 20.98 0.20
CA ASN A 217 -14.40 20.09 -0.86
C ASN A 217 -13.51 18.85 -0.99
N VAL A 218 -12.18 19.01 -0.95
CA VAL A 218 -11.23 17.89 -1.05
C VAL A 218 -11.35 16.98 0.18
N LYS A 219 -11.51 17.53 1.39
CA LYS A 219 -11.75 16.75 2.62
C LYS A 219 -12.91 15.77 2.46
N LYS A 220 -14.04 16.23 1.93
CA LYS A 220 -15.24 15.41 1.69
C LYS A 220 -15.02 14.24 0.74
N LYS A 221 -14.09 14.37 -0.22
CA LYS A 221 -13.77 13.33 -1.21
C LYS A 221 -12.67 12.38 -0.74
N SER A 222 -11.81 12.84 0.16
CA SER A 222 -10.66 12.11 0.68
C SER A 222 -11.02 11.14 1.82
N LEU A 223 -10.01 10.40 2.31
CA LEU A 223 -10.13 9.60 3.54
C LEU A 223 -10.45 10.47 4.77
N TRP A 224 -10.20 11.79 4.75
CA TRP A 224 -10.45 12.68 5.89
C TRP A 224 -11.86 12.56 6.45
N SER A 225 -12.86 12.50 5.58
CA SER A 225 -14.28 12.44 5.95
C SER A 225 -14.87 11.03 6.01
N ARG A 226 -14.05 9.99 5.85
CA ARG A 226 -14.46 8.58 6.00
C ARG A 226 -14.44 8.18 7.47
N SER A 227 -15.24 7.18 7.83
CA SER A 227 -15.17 6.59 9.17
C SER A 227 -14.09 5.52 9.24
N LEU A 228 -13.53 5.29 10.43
CA LEU A 228 -12.55 4.22 10.61
C LEU A 228 -13.20 2.85 10.36
N GLU A 229 -14.43 2.65 10.82
CA GLU A 229 -15.19 1.41 10.64
C GLU A 229 -15.43 1.06 9.16
N GLU A 230 -15.79 2.05 8.31
CA GLU A 230 -15.95 1.86 6.86
C GLU A 230 -14.63 1.40 6.21
N VAL A 231 -13.50 1.97 6.63
CA VAL A 231 -12.19 1.56 6.11
C VAL A 231 -11.76 0.20 6.64
N MET A 232 -12.15 -0.14 7.88
CA MET A 232 -11.84 -1.44 8.48
C MET A 232 -12.52 -2.60 7.76
N GLU A 233 -13.77 -2.44 7.33
CA GLU A 233 -14.48 -3.43 6.51
C GLU A 233 -13.66 -3.77 5.26
N MET A 234 -13.29 -2.74 4.49
CA MET A 234 -12.46 -2.87 3.30
C MET A 234 -11.09 -3.51 3.58
N PHE A 235 -10.42 -3.13 4.67
CA PHE A 235 -9.11 -3.69 5.03
C PHE A 235 -9.19 -5.15 5.43
N VAL A 236 -10.22 -5.57 6.15
CA VAL A 236 -10.39 -6.96 6.56
C VAL A 236 -10.56 -7.87 5.34
N ASP A 237 -11.32 -7.43 4.34
CA ASP A 237 -11.50 -8.19 3.09
C ASP A 237 -10.19 -8.30 2.30
N ILE A 238 -9.42 -7.22 2.22
CA ILE A 238 -8.10 -7.23 1.59
C ILE A 238 -7.15 -8.18 2.33
N VAL A 239 -7.06 -8.11 3.66
CA VAL A 239 -6.20 -9.02 4.46
C VAL A 239 -6.64 -10.46 4.24
N HIS A 240 -7.93 -10.75 4.27
CA HIS A 240 -8.48 -12.08 4.02
C HIS A 240 -8.05 -12.61 2.64
N PHE A 241 -8.24 -11.80 1.59
CA PHE A 241 -7.80 -12.14 0.24
C PHE A 241 -6.29 -12.42 0.19
N LEU A 242 -5.46 -11.54 0.77
CA LEU A 242 -4.01 -11.67 0.75
C LEU A 242 -3.51 -12.96 1.45
N ILE A 243 -4.13 -13.35 2.58
CA ILE A 243 -3.80 -14.60 3.28
C ILE A 243 -3.99 -15.80 2.34
N LEU A 244 -5.13 -15.85 1.64
CA LEU A 244 -5.47 -16.94 0.73
C LEU A 244 -4.60 -16.91 -0.53
N GLU A 245 -4.39 -15.73 -1.11
CA GLU A 245 -3.65 -15.58 -2.36
C GLU A 245 -2.16 -15.94 -2.19
N ILE A 246 -1.54 -15.60 -1.06
CA ILE A 246 -0.16 -16.04 -0.76
C ILE A 246 -0.10 -17.57 -0.65
N GLY A 247 -1.06 -18.19 0.04
CA GLY A 247 -1.14 -19.65 0.15
C GLY A 247 -1.33 -20.34 -1.20
N ASN A 248 -2.20 -19.80 -2.05
CA ASN A 248 -2.44 -20.32 -3.40
C ASN A 248 -1.26 -20.10 -4.35
N ALA A 249 -0.62 -18.92 -4.26
CA ALA A 249 0.47 -18.55 -5.16
C ALA A 249 1.77 -19.31 -4.85
N TYR A 250 2.11 -19.54 -3.58
CA TYR A 250 3.42 -20.08 -3.20
C TYR A 250 3.38 -21.33 -2.32
N GLY A 251 2.18 -21.77 -1.93
CA GLY A 251 1.97 -22.95 -1.09
C GLY A 251 1.56 -22.60 0.34
N SER A 252 0.77 -23.49 0.94
CA SER A 252 0.49 -23.45 2.37
C SER A 252 1.75 -23.81 3.15
N PHE A 253 1.99 -23.10 4.26
CA PHE A 253 2.85 -23.63 5.30
C PHE A 253 2.09 -24.80 5.91
N ASP A 254 2.33 -26.02 5.44
CA ASP A 254 1.88 -27.18 6.17
C ASP A 254 2.80 -27.30 7.38
N ASP A 255 2.35 -26.80 8.53
CA ASP A 255 2.98 -27.04 9.83
C ASP A 255 3.06 -28.55 10.17
N SER A 256 2.49 -29.44 9.33
CA SER A 256 2.73 -30.88 9.42
C SER A 256 4.18 -31.31 9.13
N ILE A 257 5.05 -30.39 8.67
CA ILE A 257 6.51 -30.60 8.61
C ILE A 257 7.22 -30.01 9.86
N GLN A 258 6.53 -29.89 11.00
CA GLN A 258 7.20 -29.76 12.30
C GLN A 258 7.13 -31.03 13.16
N ASP A 259 6.30 -32.03 12.82
CA ASP A 259 6.20 -33.30 13.56
C ASP A 259 6.76 -34.53 12.82
N LYS A 260 7.43 -34.31 11.69
CA LYS A 260 8.35 -35.32 11.14
C LYS A 260 9.74 -34.73 11.09
N GLU A 261 10.52 -35.06 12.11
CA GLU A 261 11.95 -35.38 11.98
C GLU A 261 12.15 -36.40 10.83
N SER A 262 11.97 -35.98 9.59
CA SER A 262 12.54 -36.64 8.43
C SER A 262 13.81 -35.89 8.09
N VAL A 263 14.90 -36.36 8.71
CA VAL A 263 16.27 -36.44 8.22
C VAL A 263 16.50 -35.88 6.81
N SER A 264 16.38 -34.56 6.66
CA SER A 264 17.07 -33.76 5.64
C SER A 264 16.97 -32.30 6.05
N ASN A 265 17.55 -31.96 7.20
CA ASN A 265 18.04 -30.60 7.37
C ASN A 265 18.98 -30.34 6.19
N PRO A 266 18.73 -29.39 5.28
CA PRO A 266 19.81 -28.97 4.40
C PRO A 266 20.89 -28.42 5.34
N THR A 267 22.06 -29.06 5.31
CA THR A 267 23.26 -28.62 6.01
C THR A 267 23.64 -27.22 5.55
N ARG A 268 22.98 -26.21 6.11
CA ARG A 268 23.26 -24.80 5.90
C ARG A 268 23.46 -24.21 7.28
N LEU A 269 24.59 -23.51 7.49
CA LEU A 269 25.01 -22.93 8.78
C LEU A 269 24.09 -21.77 9.27
N GLY A 270 22.81 -21.78 8.93
CA GLY A 270 21.87 -20.69 9.19
C GLY A 270 22.30 -19.36 8.55
N PRO A 271 21.92 -18.21 9.13
CA PRO A 271 22.31 -16.89 8.64
C PRO A 271 23.81 -16.72 8.46
N ALA A 272 24.63 -17.31 9.35
CA ALA A 272 26.08 -17.29 9.26
C ALA A 272 26.62 -18.05 8.03
N GLY A 273 25.95 -19.13 7.62
CA GLY A 273 26.26 -19.87 6.40
C GLY A 273 25.97 -19.08 5.13
N LEU A 274 24.84 -18.37 5.09
CA LEU A 274 24.53 -17.45 3.98
C LEU A 274 25.53 -16.30 3.93
N SER A 275 25.89 -15.69 5.07
CA SER A 275 26.90 -14.63 5.11
C SER A 275 28.26 -15.13 4.59
N LEU A 276 28.69 -16.33 4.98
CA LEU A 276 29.94 -16.92 4.49
C LEU A 276 29.86 -17.25 2.99
N HIS A 277 28.72 -17.74 2.51
CA HIS A 277 28.50 -18.01 1.09
C HIS A 277 28.56 -16.72 0.26
N TYR A 278 27.84 -15.67 0.66
CA TYR A 278 27.90 -14.37 -0.03
C TYR A 278 29.28 -13.73 0.04
N ALA A 279 29.97 -13.82 1.18
CA ALA A 279 31.36 -13.36 1.28
C ALA A 279 32.27 -14.09 0.29
N ASN A 280 32.11 -15.41 0.14
CA ASN A 280 32.87 -16.20 -0.83
C ASN A 280 32.55 -15.80 -2.29
N VAL A 281 31.28 -15.54 -2.61
CA VAL A 281 30.86 -15.04 -3.93
C VAL A 281 31.48 -13.67 -4.22
N VAL A 282 31.42 -12.73 -3.27
CA VAL A 282 32.05 -11.41 -3.42
C VAL A 282 33.54 -11.54 -3.70
N MET A 283 34.25 -12.41 -2.95
CA MET A 283 35.67 -12.67 -3.21
C MET A 283 35.93 -13.28 -4.60
N GLN A 284 35.04 -14.14 -5.11
CA GLN A 284 35.20 -14.70 -6.46
C GLN A 284 34.99 -13.66 -7.56
N ILE A 285 34.08 -12.72 -7.35
CA ILE A 285 33.85 -11.59 -8.25
C ILE A 285 35.05 -10.64 -8.24
N ASP A 286 35.62 -10.34 -7.06
CA ASP A 286 36.79 -9.46 -6.91
C ASP A 286 38.08 -10.04 -7.51
N ASN A 287 38.13 -11.36 -7.70
CA ASN A 287 39.27 -12.08 -8.29
C ASN A 287 39.14 -12.34 -9.80
N LEU A 288 38.09 -11.85 -10.46
CA LEU A 288 37.89 -11.87 -11.91
C LEU A 288 38.34 -10.55 -12.55
#